data_AF-A0A914I5Y8-F1
#
_entry.id   AF-A0A914I5Y8-F1
#
_cell.length_a   1.000
_cell.length_b   1.000
_cell.length_c   1.000
_cell.angle_alpha   90.00
_cell.angle_beta   90.00
_cell.angle_gamma   90.00
#
_symmetry.space_group_name_H-M   'P 1'
#
loop_
_entity.id
_entity.type
_entity.pdbx_description
1 polymer ?
#
loop_
_entity_poly.entity_id
_entity_poly.type
_entity_poly.pdbx_seq_one_letter_code
_entity_poly.pdbx_strand_id
1 'polypeptide(L)'
;MVGQLKLSNRMHGGRHCQGAKRNVKGKDKFEDNNYSPPLRLGDAVKPMEVVSDLVATWQVPMSDKMYKIEFEHGIATGKRILRVDEKEVVRHDWMFKLVGREMFELNGVRCAVTIDAVGILAYEYSLTVGGKTFEKFREQQKKSLQIWHVRTGEEENRVCLEKDTMDVWVNGVKVNTTGEFADEGTKTHFELATAGSSAYILSESSGNRHIGMVHRLFVNDSLIKPSELVDDERSENNAK
;
A
#
# COMPACT_ATOMS: atom_id res chain seq x y z
N MET A 1 58.91 21.43 -2.01
CA MET A 1 58.58 20.82 -3.32
C MET A 1 57.26 21.44 -3.75
N VAL A 2 57.26 22.52 -4.55
CA VAL A 2 57.36 22.55 -6.03
C VAL A 2 56.25 21.66 -6.64
N GLY A 3 55.30 22.14 -7.45
CA GLY A 3 55.27 23.40 -8.17
C GLY A 3 53.92 23.79 -8.78
N GLN A 4 53.96 24.97 -9.39
CA GLN A 4 52.93 25.71 -10.11
C GLN A 4 52.56 25.05 -11.46
N LEU A 5 51.39 25.41 -11.99
CA LEU A 5 51.28 25.88 -13.38
C LEU A 5 50.10 26.86 -13.55
N LYS A 6 50.48 28.07 -13.98
CA LYS A 6 49.63 29.16 -14.50
C LYS A 6 49.45 28.99 -16.02
N LEU A 7 48.45 29.70 -16.57
CA LEU A 7 48.39 30.48 -17.84
C LEU A 7 46.97 30.30 -18.41
N SER A 8 46.02 31.26 -18.36
CA SER A 8 45.94 32.65 -18.86
C SER A 8 45.68 32.80 -20.36
N ASN A 9 44.80 33.77 -20.66
CA ASN A 9 44.58 34.58 -21.87
C ASN A 9 43.49 34.11 -22.84
N ARG A 10 42.73 34.98 -23.53
CA ARG A 10 42.38 36.42 -23.44
C ARG A 10 41.39 36.68 -24.59
N MET A 11 40.54 37.67 -24.40
CA MET A 11 39.60 38.32 -25.33
C MET A 11 40.03 38.47 -26.81
N HIS A 12 39.06 38.57 -27.75
CA HIS A 12 38.71 39.81 -28.48
C HIS A 12 37.68 39.63 -29.63
N GLY A 13 36.74 40.59 -29.71
CA GLY A 13 36.19 41.21 -30.95
C GLY A 13 35.08 40.48 -31.70
N GLY A 14 34.06 41.11 -32.30
CA GLY A 14 33.70 42.52 -32.43
C GLY A 14 32.80 42.75 -33.66
N ARG A 15 31.78 43.62 -33.51
CA ARG A 15 31.15 44.55 -34.51
C ARG A 15 30.35 43.97 -35.71
N HIS A 16 29.04 44.33 -35.83
CA HIS A 16 28.40 45.32 -36.75
C HIS A 16 28.26 44.84 -38.22
N CYS A 17 27.26 45.14 -39.06
CA CYS A 17 25.95 45.81 -39.06
C CYS A 17 25.43 45.78 -40.54
N GLN A 18 24.13 46.07 -40.77
CA GLN A 18 23.45 46.45 -42.05
C GLN A 18 23.18 45.35 -43.10
N GLY A 19 22.06 45.31 -43.83
CA GLY A 19 20.89 46.19 -43.86
C GLY A 19 19.87 45.78 -44.94
N ALA A 20 18.60 46.15 -44.68
CA ALA A 20 17.52 46.54 -45.59
C ALA A 20 17.12 45.70 -46.82
N LYS A 21 15.82 45.37 -46.91
CA LYS A 21 14.87 46.12 -47.78
C LYS A 21 13.41 45.84 -47.41
N ARG A 22 12.67 46.93 -47.26
CA ARG A 22 11.22 47.03 -47.11
C ARG A 22 10.53 46.74 -48.44
N ASN A 23 9.34 46.16 -48.40
CA ASN A 23 8.29 46.57 -49.33
C ASN A 23 6.92 46.56 -48.61
N VAL A 24 6.25 47.70 -48.67
CA VAL A 24 4.96 48.00 -48.03
C VAL A 24 3.87 47.88 -49.09
N LYS A 25 2.76 47.19 -48.74
CA LYS A 25 1.39 47.30 -49.29
C LYS A 25 0.60 46.19 -48.57
N GLY A 26 -0.47 46.39 -47.82
CA GLY A 26 -1.30 47.53 -47.48
C GLY A 26 -2.60 46.99 -46.87
N LYS A 27 -3.36 47.88 -46.23
CA LYS A 27 -4.76 47.77 -45.78
C LYS A 27 -5.00 47.13 -44.42
N ASP A 28 -5.33 48.03 -43.50
CA ASP A 28 -6.02 47.81 -42.24
C ASP A 28 -7.31 47.01 -42.43
N LYS A 29 -7.44 45.93 -41.67
CA LYS A 29 -8.71 45.47 -41.09
C LYS A 29 -8.41 44.92 -39.70
N PHE A 30 -8.79 45.70 -38.70
CA PHE A 30 -8.96 45.25 -37.33
C PHE A 30 -10.25 44.39 -37.32
N GLU A 31 -10.11 43.09 -37.11
CA GLU A 31 -11.23 42.20 -36.76
C GLU A 31 -10.95 41.62 -35.38
N ASP A 32 -11.64 42.17 -34.37
CA ASP A 32 -11.73 41.62 -33.03
C ASP A 32 -12.51 40.30 -33.09
N ASN A 33 -11.80 39.18 -33.21
CA ASN A 33 -12.39 37.85 -33.04
C ASN A 33 -12.25 37.37 -31.59
N ASN A 34 -12.99 38.03 -30.69
CA ASN A 34 -13.37 37.46 -29.39
C ASN A 34 -14.89 37.29 -29.37
N TYR A 35 -15.40 36.38 -30.20
CA TYR A 35 -16.76 35.86 -30.05
C TYR A 35 -16.64 34.35 -29.78
N SER A 36 -16.62 33.98 -28.50
CA SER A 36 -16.90 32.61 -28.10
C SER A 36 -18.36 32.33 -28.44
N PRO A 37 -18.69 31.29 -29.23
CA PRO A 37 -20.08 30.94 -29.48
C PRO A 37 -20.75 30.54 -28.16
N PRO A 38 -22.06 30.79 -27.98
CA PRO A 38 -22.79 30.27 -26.84
C PRO A 38 -22.74 28.74 -26.86
N LEU A 39 -22.37 28.14 -25.73
CA LEU A 39 -22.32 26.69 -25.55
C LEU A 39 -23.66 26.08 -25.95
N ARG A 40 -23.63 25.09 -26.86
CA ARG A 40 -24.85 24.40 -27.28
C ARG A 40 -25.29 23.48 -26.16
N LEU A 41 -26.58 23.53 -25.84
CA LEU A 41 -27.22 22.60 -24.91
C LEU A 41 -27.10 21.19 -25.50
N GLY A 42 -26.08 20.45 -25.07
CA GLY A 42 -25.74 19.14 -25.63
C GLY A 42 -24.25 18.77 -25.59
N ASP A 43 -23.35 19.71 -25.28
CA ASP A 43 -21.95 19.36 -25.05
C ASP A 43 -21.84 18.56 -23.74
N ALA A 44 -21.56 17.27 -23.87
CA ALA A 44 -21.25 16.41 -22.74
C ALA A 44 -20.07 17.03 -21.98
N VAL A 45 -20.33 17.50 -20.76
CA VAL A 45 -19.28 17.86 -19.82
C VAL A 45 -18.43 16.61 -19.65
N LYS A 46 -17.21 16.62 -20.20
CA LYS A 46 -16.20 15.61 -19.91
C LYS A 46 -16.11 15.56 -18.38
N PRO A 47 -16.37 14.42 -17.71
CA PRO A 47 -16.27 14.36 -16.26
C PRO A 47 -14.92 14.94 -15.88
N MET A 48 -14.92 15.97 -15.04
CA MET A 48 -13.70 16.50 -14.46
C MET A 48 -13.05 15.30 -13.78
N GLU A 49 -11.92 14.82 -14.28
CA GLU A 49 -11.17 13.77 -13.61
C GLU A 49 -10.93 14.28 -12.20
N VAL A 50 -11.57 13.65 -11.22
CA VAL A 50 -11.25 13.86 -9.82
C VAL A 50 -9.85 13.29 -9.70
N VAL A 51 -8.84 14.16 -9.81
CA VAL A 51 -7.45 13.79 -9.60
C VAL A 51 -7.37 13.33 -8.16
N SER A 52 -7.49 12.02 -7.96
CA SER A 52 -7.40 11.43 -6.63
C SER A 52 -6.01 11.72 -6.11
N ASP A 53 -5.92 12.31 -4.93
CA ASP A 53 -4.63 12.48 -4.23
C ASP A 53 -4.14 11.17 -3.62
N LEU A 54 -4.88 10.06 -3.81
CA LEU A 54 -4.45 8.73 -3.43
C LEU A 54 -3.19 8.33 -4.22
N VAL A 55 -2.10 8.17 -3.49
CA VAL A 55 -0.77 7.88 -4.05
C VAL A 55 -0.29 6.48 -3.72
N ALA A 56 -0.84 5.85 -2.68
CA ALA A 56 -0.46 4.49 -2.30
C ALA A 56 -1.59 3.77 -1.54
N THR A 57 -1.66 2.46 -1.77
CA THR A 57 -2.53 1.53 -1.06
C THR A 57 -1.74 0.28 -0.66
N TRP A 58 -1.97 -0.23 0.56
CA TRP A 58 -1.37 -1.47 1.05
C TRP A 58 -2.42 -2.37 1.70
N GLN A 59 -2.37 -3.67 1.41
CA GLN A 59 -3.12 -4.70 2.12
C GLN A 59 -2.22 -5.40 3.15
N VAL A 60 -2.44 -5.18 4.44
CA VAL A 60 -1.58 -5.69 5.52
C VAL A 60 -2.23 -6.89 6.19
N PRO A 61 -1.78 -8.12 5.93
CA PRO A 61 -2.28 -9.29 6.62
C PRO A 61 -1.77 -9.32 8.07
N MET A 62 -2.71 -9.39 9.01
CA MET A 62 -2.47 -9.58 10.44
C MET A 62 -3.23 -10.83 10.93
N SER A 63 -2.94 -11.28 12.14
CA SER A 63 -3.60 -12.45 12.75
C SER A 63 -5.11 -12.22 12.91
N ASP A 64 -5.51 -11.01 13.30
CA ASP A 64 -6.90 -10.61 13.46
C ASP A 64 -7.62 -10.43 12.11
N LYS A 65 -7.06 -9.66 11.18
CA LYS A 65 -7.69 -9.41 9.87
C LYS A 65 -6.70 -8.93 8.82
N MET A 66 -7.23 -8.68 7.62
CA MET A 66 -6.52 -7.94 6.58
C MET A 66 -6.89 -6.46 6.68
N TYR A 67 -5.90 -5.61 6.92
CA TYR A 67 -6.09 -4.15 6.97
C TYR A 67 -5.85 -3.53 5.60
N LYS A 68 -6.68 -2.58 5.20
CA LYS A 68 -6.45 -1.73 4.03
C LYS A 68 -5.92 -0.37 4.48
N ILE A 69 -4.72 -0.02 4.06
CA ILE A 69 -4.13 1.30 4.29
C ILE A 69 -4.17 2.08 2.99
N GLU A 70 -4.66 3.33 3.05
CA GLU A 70 -4.69 4.25 1.93
C GLU A 70 -4.00 5.55 2.33
N PHE A 71 -3.15 6.07 1.45
CA PHE A 71 -2.43 7.31 1.69
C PHE A 71 -2.65 8.33 0.56
N GLU A 72 -3.15 9.50 0.93
CA GLU A 72 -3.22 10.65 0.05
C GLU A 72 -2.07 11.62 0.31
N HIS A 73 -1.50 12.16 -0.76
CA HIS A 73 -0.47 13.20 -0.69
C HIS A 73 -0.68 14.28 -1.76
N GLY A 74 -1.01 15.50 -1.33
CA GLY A 74 -1.18 16.65 -2.20
C GLY A 74 0.13 17.42 -2.37
N ILE A 75 0.78 17.31 -3.53
CA ILE A 75 2.10 17.92 -3.80
C ILE A 75 2.05 19.46 -3.74
N ALA A 76 0.91 20.08 -4.10
CA ALA A 76 0.77 21.54 -4.10
C ALA A 76 0.64 22.16 -2.70
N THR A 77 0.00 21.45 -1.76
CA THR A 77 -0.32 21.95 -0.42
C THR A 77 0.44 21.24 0.70
N GLY A 78 1.11 20.14 0.39
CA GLY A 78 1.62 19.17 1.37
C GLY A 78 0.53 18.45 2.16
N LYS A 79 -0.72 18.43 1.64
CA LYS A 79 -1.83 17.71 2.28
C LYS A 79 -1.46 16.24 2.46
N ARG A 80 -1.73 15.66 3.62
CA ARG A 80 -1.57 14.22 3.90
C ARG A 80 -2.82 13.68 4.55
N ILE A 81 -3.36 12.59 4.03
CA ILE A 81 -4.46 11.85 4.66
C ILE A 81 -4.10 10.38 4.67
N LEU A 82 -4.10 9.77 5.86
CA LEU A 82 -3.89 8.34 6.03
C LEU A 82 -5.21 7.72 6.50
N ARG A 83 -5.67 6.69 5.80
CA ARG A 83 -6.83 5.89 6.18
C ARG A 83 -6.44 4.46 6.47
N VAL A 84 -7.07 3.88 7.49
CA VAL A 84 -7.02 2.46 7.82
C VAL A 84 -8.45 1.95 7.81
N ASP A 85 -8.76 1.00 6.92
CA ASP A 85 -10.10 0.48 6.69
C ASP A 85 -11.13 1.61 6.50
N GLU A 86 -10.83 2.51 5.57
CA GLU A 86 -11.65 3.69 5.20
C GLU A 86 -11.74 4.78 6.28
N LYS A 87 -11.26 4.53 7.49
CA LYS A 87 -11.26 5.51 8.59
C LYS A 87 -10.00 6.36 8.57
N GLU A 88 -10.15 7.68 8.54
CA GLU A 88 -9.03 8.62 8.68
C GLU A 88 -8.39 8.49 10.07
N VAL A 89 -7.08 8.19 10.08
CA VAL A 89 -6.26 8.10 11.31
C VAL A 89 -5.25 9.24 11.40
N VAL A 90 -4.89 9.85 10.27
CA VAL A 90 -4.05 11.07 10.19
C VAL A 90 -4.64 11.99 9.13
N ARG A 91 -4.71 13.28 9.45
CA ARG A 91 -5.06 14.35 8.51
C ARG A 91 -4.21 15.60 8.75
N HIS A 92 -3.60 16.06 7.68
CA HIS A 92 -2.96 17.37 7.59
C HIS A 92 -3.43 18.04 6.30
N ASP A 93 -4.19 19.13 6.41
CA ASP A 93 -4.71 19.82 5.22
C ASP A 93 -3.64 20.64 4.48
N TRP A 94 -2.60 21.06 5.19
CA TRP A 94 -1.50 21.84 4.64
C TRP A 94 -0.18 21.58 5.38
N MET A 95 0.90 21.37 4.64
CA MET A 95 2.26 21.30 5.17
C MET A 95 3.29 21.89 4.22
N PHE A 96 4.24 22.65 4.75
CA PHE A 96 5.34 23.19 3.96
C PHE A 96 6.32 22.11 3.46
N LYS A 97 6.51 21.04 4.23
CA LYS A 97 7.45 19.96 3.92
C LYS A 97 6.74 18.80 3.23
N LEU A 98 7.16 18.48 2.01
CA LEU A 98 6.56 17.40 1.21
C LEU A 98 7.08 16.01 1.59
N VAL A 99 8.32 15.87 2.05
CA VAL A 99 8.89 14.60 2.54
C VAL A 99 8.71 14.44 4.05
N GLY A 100 8.71 13.21 4.56
CA GLY A 100 8.55 12.96 5.99
C GLY A 100 7.94 11.61 6.30
N ARG A 101 7.41 11.46 7.52
CA ARG A 101 6.89 10.19 8.02
C ARG A 101 5.61 10.42 8.83
N GLU A 102 4.58 9.64 8.52
CA GLU A 102 3.35 9.57 9.31
C GLU A 102 3.34 8.26 10.10
N MET A 103 3.22 8.36 11.43
CA MET A 103 3.20 7.20 12.33
C MET A 103 1.76 6.88 12.76
N PHE A 104 1.44 5.59 12.83
CA PHE A 104 0.13 5.08 13.23
C PHE A 104 0.28 3.67 13.80
N GLU A 105 -0.81 3.04 14.23
CA GLU A 105 -0.79 1.68 14.79
C GLU A 105 -1.87 0.79 14.17
N LEU A 106 -1.54 -0.49 13.99
CA LEU A 106 -2.47 -1.56 13.61
C LEU A 106 -2.49 -2.59 14.73
N ASN A 107 -3.59 -2.69 15.45
CA ASN A 107 -3.75 -3.62 16.59
C ASN A 107 -2.55 -3.61 17.57
N GLY A 108 -2.10 -2.41 17.97
CA GLY A 108 -0.95 -2.20 18.86
C GLY A 108 0.43 -2.35 18.20
N VAL A 109 0.50 -2.74 16.92
CA VAL A 109 1.75 -2.78 16.16
C VAL A 109 2.02 -1.43 15.51
N ARG A 110 3.15 -0.83 15.85
CA ARG A 110 3.60 0.46 15.29
C ARG A 110 3.89 0.35 13.81
N CYS A 111 3.31 1.27 13.06
CA CYS A 111 3.44 1.39 11.61
C CYS A 111 3.85 2.81 11.22
N ALA A 112 4.37 2.96 10.01
CA ALA A 112 4.57 4.29 9.45
C ALA A 112 4.62 4.30 7.93
N VAL A 113 4.01 5.32 7.34
CA VAL A 113 4.18 5.69 5.93
C VAL A 113 5.29 6.72 5.84
N THR A 114 6.29 6.45 5.00
CA THR A 114 7.40 7.36 4.72
C THR A 114 7.24 7.91 3.30
N ILE A 115 7.48 9.22 3.15
CA ILE A 115 7.50 9.94 1.89
C ILE A 115 8.93 10.38 1.63
N ASP A 116 9.55 9.81 0.60
CA ASP A 116 10.90 10.14 0.18
C ASP A 116 10.88 10.84 -1.18
N ALA A 117 11.76 11.83 -1.37
CA ALA A 117 11.93 12.46 -2.67
C ALA A 117 12.84 11.60 -3.54
N VAL A 118 12.41 11.32 -4.76
CA VAL A 118 13.18 10.56 -5.75
C VAL A 118 13.33 11.43 -7.00
N GLY A 119 14.56 11.91 -7.25
CA GLY A 119 14.80 12.84 -8.36
C GLY A 119 14.33 14.27 -8.06
N ILE A 120 13.85 14.99 -9.08
CA ILE A 120 13.58 16.43 -9.00
C ILE A 120 12.13 16.73 -8.58
N LEU A 121 11.16 15.95 -9.07
CA LEU A 121 9.73 16.20 -8.84
C LEU A 121 8.91 14.92 -8.55
N ALA A 122 9.56 13.79 -8.23
CA ALA A 122 8.85 12.56 -7.93
C ALA A 122 9.04 12.16 -6.46
N TYR A 123 8.06 11.42 -5.95
CA TYR A 123 8.03 10.92 -4.57
C TYR A 123 7.77 9.43 -4.54
N GLU A 124 8.40 8.76 -3.58
CA GLU A 124 8.15 7.37 -3.27
C GLU A 124 7.46 7.26 -1.91
N TYR A 125 6.56 6.29 -1.82
CA TYR A 125 5.79 5.99 -0.63
C TYR A 125 6.12 4.58 -0.17
N SER A 126 6.57 4.45 1.06
CA SER A 126 6.89 3.16 1.66
C SER A 126 6.19 2.97 2.99
N LEU A 127 5.76 1.74 3.26
CA LEU A 127 5.15 1.35 4.52
C LEU A 127 6.14 0.53 5.35
N THR A 128 6.19 0.84 6.65
CA THR A 128 6.85 -0.01 7.65
C THR A 128 5.84 -0.51 8.68
N VAL A 129 5.93 -1.79 9.05
CA VAL A 129 5.06 -2.45 10.03
C VAL A 129 5.94 -3.18 11.04
N GLY A 130 5.79 -2.85 12.33
CA GLY A 130 6.62 -3.44 13.39
C GLY A 130 8.12 -3.21 13.19
N GLY A 131 8.51 -2.09 12.59
CA GLY A 131 9.90 -1.76 12.28
C GLY A 131 10.50 -2.48 11.06
N LYS A 132 9.70 -3.25 10.31
CA LYS A 132 10.12 -3.93 9.07
C LYS A 132 9.58 -3.21 7.85
N THR A 133 10.28 -3.28 6.72
CA THR A 133 9.70 -2.88 5.44
C THR A 133 8.48 -3.75 5.14
N PHE A 134 7.49 -3.20 4.42
CA PHE A 134 6.27 -3.93 4.11
C PHE A 134 6.53 -5.27 3.38
N GLU A 135 7.49 -5.30 2.46
CA GLU A 135 7.92 -6.53 1.77
C GLU A 135 8.40 -7.60 2.76
N LYS A 136 9.36 -7.27 3.64
CA LYS A 136 9.89 -8.19 4.65
C LYS A 136 8.81 -8.63 5.64
N PHE A 137 7.92 -7.73 6.00
CA PHE A 137 6.78 -8.06 6.85
C PHE A 137 5.86 -9.07 6.17
N ARG A 138 5.52 -8.88 4.89
CA ARG A 138 4.65 -9.79 4.14
C ARG A 138 5.27 -11.18 4.01
N GLU A 139 6.56 -11.26 3.70
CA GLU A 139 7.29 -12.54 3.65
C GLU A 139 7.28 -13.27 4.99
N GLN A 140 7.40 -12.53 6.10
CA GLN A 140 7.29 -13.11 7.42
C GLN A 140 5.86 -13.62 7.66
N GLN A 141 4.84 -12.82 7.37
CA GLN A 141 3.44 -13.21 7.62
C GLN A 141 3.05 -14.47 6.84
N LYS A 142 3.56 -14.66 5.63
CA LYS A 142 3.39 -15.92 4.87
C LYS A 142 3.92 -17.15 5.59
N LYS A 143 4.98 -16.99 6.38
CA LYS A 143 5.59 -18.08 7.14
C LYS A 143 4.88 -18.29 8.47
N SER A 144 4.59 -17.21 9.19
CA SER A 144 4.03 -17.24 10.54
C SER A 144 2.52 -17.46 10.59
N LEU A 145 1.75 -17.05 9.57
CA LEU A 145 0.31 -17.22 9.54
C LEU A 145 -0.10 -18.39 8.65
N GLN A 146 -1.13 -19.10 9.07
CA GLN A 146 -1.90 -19.98 8.21
C GLN A 146 -3.38 -19.61 8.35
N ILE A 147 -4.04 -19.35 7.22
CA ILE A 147 -5.41 -18.85 7.19
C ILE A 147 -6.30 -19.87 6.50
N TRP A 148 -7.51 -20.01 6.99
CA TRP A 148 -8.59 -20.76 6.36
C TRP A 148 -9.85 -19.89 6.35
N HIS A 149 -10.56 -19.93 5.22
CA HIS A 149 -11.93 -19.45 5.16
C HIS A 149 -12.85 -20.66 5.23
N VAL A 150 -13.66 -20.70 6.28
CA VAL A 150 -14.58 -21.80 6.59
C VAL A 150 -15.99 -21.31 6.32
N ARG A 151 -16.73 -22.01 5.46
CA ARG A 151 -18.15 -21.74 5.27
C ARG A 151 -18.99 -22.75 6.05
N THR A 152 -19.77 -22.27 7.01
CA THR A 152 -20.71 -23.06 7.83
C THR A 152 -22.12 -22.53 7.60
N GLY A 153 -22.86 -23.18 6.69
CA GLY A 153 -24.17 -22.70 6.25
C GLY A 153 -24.07 -21.39 5.45
N GLU A 154 -24.69 -20.33 5.96
CA GLU A 154 -24.63 -18.98 5.37
C GLU A 154 -23.47 -18.14 5.91
N GLU A 155 -22.85 -18.55 7.00
CA GLU A 155 -21.77 -17.82 7.64
C GLU A 155 -20.40 -18.19 7.05
N GLU A 156 -19.53 -17.19 6.93
CA GLU A 156 -18.14 -17.34 6.55
C GLU A 156 -17.24 -16.92 7.71
N ASN A 157 -16.40 -17.84 8.15
CA ASN A 157 -15.49 -17.67 9.27
C ASN A 157 -14.05 -17.62 8.75
N ARG A 158 -13.30 -16.59 9.15
CA ARG A 158 -11.85 -16.52 8.96
C ARG A 158 -11.17 -17.13 10.18
N VAL A 159 -10.55 -18.29 9.99
CA VAL A 159 -9.69 -18.93 11.00
C VAL A 159 -8.24 -18.62 10.66
N CYS A 160 -7.48 -18.10 11.61
CA CYS A 160 -6.05 -17.86 11.46
C CYS A 160 -5.27 -18.51 12.60
N LEU A 161 -4.27 -19.30 12.26
CA LEU A 161 -3.26 -19.83 13.16
C LEU A 161 -2.00 -19.00 13.06
N GLU A 162 -1.54 -18.46 14.19
CA GLU A 162 -0.20 -17.92 14.33
C GLU A 162 0.75 -19.04 14.78
N LYS A 163 1.59 -19.55 13.87
CA LYS A 163 2.38 -20.78 14.08
C LYS A 163 3.42 -20.66 15.18
N ASP A 164 3.94 -19.45 15.41
CA ASP A 164 4.99 -19.22 16.40
C ASP A 164 4.45 -19.28 17.84
N THR A 165 3.24 -18.73 18.06
CA THR A 165 2.57 -18.67 19.37
C THR A 165 1.55 -19.80 19.57
N MET A 166 1.17 -20.47 18.47
CA MET A 166 0.04 -21.41 18.40
C MET A 166 -1.30 -20.78 18.76
N ASP A 167 -1.40 -19.45 18.68
CA ASP A 167 -2.65 -18.73 18.93
C ASP A 167 -3.62 -18.93 17.76
N VAL A 168 -4.89 -19.18 18.11
CA VAL A 168 -5.97 -19.31 17.14
C VAL A 168 -6.85 -18.07 17.19
N TRP A 169 -7.11 -17.52 16.01
CA TRP A 169 -7.97 -16.36 15.81
C TRP A 169 -9.16 -16.75 14.94
N VAL A 170 -10.36 -16.37 15.37
CA VAL A 170 -11.61 -16.56 14.62
C VAL A 170 -12.25 -15.19 14.44
N ASN A 171 -12.45 -14.77 13.19
CA ASN A 171 -13.07 -13.49 12.83
C ASN A 171 -12.46 -12.28 13.55
N GLY A 172 -11.14 -12.26 13.70
CA GLY A 172 -10.43 -11.16 14.36
C GLY A 172 -10.35 -11.25 15.87
N VAL A 173 -10.93 -12.27 16.48
CA VAL A 173 -10.89 -12.47 17.93
C VAL A 173 -10.03 -13.68 18.24
N LYS A 174 -9.04 -13.51 19.13
CA LYS A 174 -8.27 -14.62 19.68
C LYS A 174 -9.20 -15.49 20.54
N VAL A 175 -9.30 -16.77 20.21
CA VAL A 175 -10.20 -17.72 20.90
C VAL A 175 -9.45 -18.53 21.96
N ASN A 176 -10.19 -19.04 22.93
CA ASN A 176 -9.65 -20.02 23.88
C ASN A 176 -9.48 -21.37 23.17
N THR A 177 -8.42 -22.08 23.51
CA THR A 177 -8.10 -23.38 22.91
C THR A 177 -7.87 -24.44 23.98
N THR A 178 -8.14 -25.71 23.64
CA THR A 178 -7.82 -26.87 24.47
C THR A 178 -6.95 -27.84 23.68
N GLY A 179 -5.80 -28.23 24.24
CA GLY A 179 -4.89 -29.19 23.63
C GLY A 179 -5.23 -30.64 23.98
N GLU A 180 -5.19 -31.51 22.98
CA GLU A 180 -5.27 -32.97 23.12
C GLU A 180 -4.06 -33.59 22.40
N PHE A 181 -3.33 -34.46 23.10
CA PHE A 181 -2.24 -35.23 22.51
C PHE A 181 -2.79 -36.55 21.94
N ALA A 182 -2.56 -36.79 20.65
CA ALA A 182 -2.93 -38.01 19.95
C ALA A 182 -1.67 -38.62 19.29
N ASP A 183 -1.78 -39.88 18.86
CA ASP A 183 -0.67 -40.60 18.22
C ASP A 183 -0.18 -39.90 16.93
N GLU A 184 -1.09 -39.20 16.25
CA GLU A 184 -0.87 -38.48 15.00
C GLU A 184 -0.33 -37.04 15.20
N GLY A 185 -0.33 -36.52 16.43
CA GLY A 185 0.11 -35.16 16.72
C GLY A 185 -0.71 -34.48 17.81
N THR A 186 -0.67 -33.15 17.85
CA THR A 186 -1.44 -32.35 18.83
C THR A 186 -2.69 -31.78 18.15
N LYS A 187 -3.86 -32.07 18.71
CA LYS A 187 -5.13 -31.45 18.33
C LYS A 187 -5.35 -30.23 19.21
N THR A 188 -5.55 -29.08 18.59
CA THR A 188 -5.90 -27.83 19.26
C THR A 188 -7.37 -27.54 18.97
N HIS A 189 -8.23 -27.82 19.94
CA HIS A 189 -9.69 -27.67 19.84
C HIS A 189 -10.12 -26.24 20.16
N PHE A 190 -11.11 -25.74 19.41
CA PHE A 190 -11.73 -24.43 19.61
C PHE A 190 -13.15 -24.42 19.01
N GLU A 191 -13.91 -23.39 19.35
CA GLU A 191 -15.27 -23.19 18.84
C GLU A 191 -15.27 -22.13 17.74
N LEU A 192 -16.08 -22.36 16.70
CA LEU A 192 -16.44 -21.33 15.74
C LEU A 192 -17.58 -20.47 16.31
N ALA A 193 -17.72 -19.23 15.83
CA ALA A 193 -18.77 -18.32 16.28
C ALA A 193 -20.19 -18.85 16.01
N THR A 194 -20.36 -19.69 14.99
CA THR A 194 -21.62 -20.39 14.71
C THR A 194 -21.86 -21.45 15.78
N ALA A 195 -22.95 -21.30 16.54
CA ALA A 195 -23.30 -22.20 17.63
C ALA A 195 -23.29 -23.68 17.21
N GLY A 196 -22.44 -24.48 17.86
CA GLY A 196 -22.41 -25.95 17.74
C GLY A 196 -21.43 -26.54 16.72
N SER A 197 -20.61 -25.75 16.03
CA SER A 197 -19.56 -26.28 15.15
C SER A 197 -18.22 -26.39 15.89
N SER A 198 -17.87 -27.60 16.33
CA SER A 198 -16.55 -27.88 16.90
C SER A 198 -15.49 -27.92 15.81
N ALA A 199 -14.36 -27.26 16.05
CA ALA A 199 -13.22 -27.25 15.15
C ALA A 199 -11.94 -27.64 15.89
N TYR A 200 -10.99 -28.22 15.17
CA TYR A 200 -9.65 -28.43 15.69
C TYR A 200 -8.59 -28.26 14.62
N ILE A 201 -7.41 -27.82 15.04
CA ILE A 201 -6.21 -27.85 14.22
C ILE A 201 -5.36 -29.04 14.66
N LEU A 202 -5.13 -29.98 13.75
CA LEU A 202 -4.14 -31.04 13.94
C LEU A 202 -2.77 -30.50 13.53
N SER A 203 -1.83 -30.56 14.46
CA SER A 203 -0.43 -30.18 14.26
C SER A 203 0.45 -31.42 14.36
N GLU A 204 1.13 -31.76 13.26
CA GLU A 204 1.95 -32.96 13.15
C GLU A 204 3.33 -32.65 12.57
N SER A 205 4.32 -33.48 12.89
CA SER A 205 5.60 -33.41 12.21
C SER A 205 5.45 -33.91 10.78
N SER A 206 5.92 -33.13 9.80
CA SER A 206 5.98 -33.57 8.40
C SER A 206 6.91 -34.77 8.17
N GLY A 207 7.74 -35.13 9.16
CA GLY A 207 8.86 -36.07 8.98
C GLY A 207 10.01 -35.54 8.13
N ASN A 208 9.86 -34.34 7.55
CA ASN A 208 10.87 -33.68 6.74
C ASN A 208 11.38 -32.43 7.47
N ARG A 209 12.68 -32.42 7.81
CA ARG A 209 13.33 -31.31 8.51
C ARG A 209 13.19 -29.95 7.80
N HIS A 210 13.02 -29.93 6.48
CA HIS A 210 12.86 -28.70 5.70
C HIS A 210 11.44 -28.13 5.73
N ILE A 211 10.44 -28.97 6.01
CA ILE A 211 9.02 -28.59 6.06
C ILE A 211 8.62 -28.28 7.51
N GLY A 212 9.13 -29.05 8.46
CA GLY A 212 8.85 -28.84 9.88
C GLY A 212 7.46 -29.34 10.27
N MET A 213 6.69 -28.52 11.01
CA MET A 213 5.32 -28.85 11.40
C MET A 213 4.33 -28.52 10.29
N VAL A 214 3.32 -29.37 10.14
CA VAL A 214 2.18 -29.17 9.25
C VAL A 214 0.93 -29.02 10.10
N HIS A 215 0.10 -28.05 9.72
CA HIS A 215 -1.15 -27.74 10.41
C HIS A 215 -2.33 -27.98 9.47
N ARG A 216 -3.32 -28.75 9.92
CA ARG A 216 -4.54 -29.07 9.18
C ARG A 216 -5.76 -28.70 10.01
N LEU A 217 -6.64 -27.88 9.44
CA LEU A 217 -7.91 -27.49 10.08
C LEU A 217 -9.00 -28.50 9.74
N PHE A 218 -9.71 -28.96 10.77
CA PHE A 218 -10.90 -29.79 10.65
C PHE A 218 -12.09 -29.06 11.28
N VAL A 219 -13.23 -29.08 10.59
CA VAL A 219 -14.51 -28.53 11.07
C VAL A 219 -15.56 -29.59 10.83
N ASN A 220 -16.24 -30.04 11.89
CA ASN A 220 -17.17 -31.19 11.83
C ASN A 220 -16.55 -32.39 11.08
N ASP A 221 -15.31 -32.74 11.45
CA ASP A 221 -14.47 -33.80 10.87
C ASP A 221 -14.12 -33.65 9.38
N SER A 222 -14.45 -32.52 8.76
CA SER A 222 -14.09 -32.22 7.37
C SER A 222 -12.83 -31.37 7.29
N LEU A 223 -11.86 -31.82 6.48
CA LEU A 223 -10.61 -31.11 6.24
C LEU A 223 -10.85 -29.82 5.42
N ILE A 224 -10.36 -28.69 5.94
CA ILE A 224 -10.43 -27.40 5.27
C ILE A 224 -9.07 -27.06 4.64
N LYS A 225 -9.09 -26.67 3.36
CA LYS A 225 -7.88 -26.25 2.65
C LYS A 225 -7.42 -24.87 3.12
N PRO A 226 -6.12 -24.66 3.35
CA PRO A 226 -5.59 -23.33 3.64
C PRO A 226 -5.88 -22.36 2.49
N SER A 227 -6.15 -21.11 2.83
CA SER A 227 -6.17 -20.00 1.90
C SER A 227 -4.75 -19.56 1.60
N GLU A 228 -4.46 -19.27 0.33
CA GLU A 228 -3.21 -18.61 -0.03
C GLU A 228 -3.28 -17.16 0.39
N LEU A 229 -2.24 -16.67 1.07
CA LEU A 229 -2.04 -15.25 1.25
C LEU A 229 -1.69 -14.68 -0.12
N VAL A 230 -2.70 -14.11 -0.79
CA VAL A 230 -2.56 -13.54 -2.13
C VAL A 230 -1.43 -12.52 -2.11
N ASP A 231 -0.46 -12.73 -2.99
CA ASP A 231 0.45 -11.66 -3.39
C ASP A 231 -0.34 -10.72 -4.27
N ASP A 232 -0.99 -9.73 -3.66
CA ASP A 232 -1.36 -8.56 -4.45
C ASP A 232 -0.04 -7.95 -4.94
N GLU A 233 0.29 -8.26 -6.20
CA GLU A 233 1.36 -7.64 -6.95
C GLU A 233 0.97 -6.20 -7.26
N ARG A 234 1.11 -5.34 -6.24
CA ARG A 234 1.50 -3.93 -6.30
C ARG A 234 0.95 -3.24 -5.06
N SER A 235 1.85 -2.73 -4.22
CA SER A 235 1.61 -1.37 -3.73
C SER A 235 1.46 -0.52 -4.99
N GLU A 236 0.25 -0.09 -5.30
CA GLU A 236 0.01 0.83 -6.39
C GLU A 236 0.54 2.20 -5.98
N ASN A 237 1.85 2.36 -6.13
CA ASN A 237 2.50 3.65 -6.04
C ASN A 237 2.15 4.38 -7.34
N ASN A 238 1.13 5.23 -7.28
CA ASN A 238 0.86 6.19 -8.34
C ASN A 238 1.92 7.28 -8.21
N ALA A 239 3.11 7.01 -8.77
CA ALA A 239 4.14 8.02 -8.90
C ALA A 239 3.53 9.20 -9.68
N LYS A 240 3.41 10.35 -9.02
CA LYS A 240 3.04 11.62 -9.61
C LYS A 240 4.30 12.45 -9.83
#